data_AF-Q5BRF7-F1
#
_entry.id   AF-Q5BRF7-F1
#
_cell.length_a   1.000
_cell.length_b   1.000
_cell.length_c   1.000
_cell.angle_alpha   90.00
_cell.angle_beta   90.00
_cell.angle_gamma   90.00
#
_symmetry.space_group_name_H-M   'P 1'
#
loop_
_entity.id
_entity.type
_entity.pdbx_description
1 polymer ?
#
loop_
_entity_poly.entity_id
_entity_poly.type
_entity_poly.pdbx_seq_one_letter_code
_entity_poly.pdbx_strand_id
1 'polypeptide(L)'
;RTTIADLSIIILLILVSALFFGAAIYFVDSTFSDIPKGFWWALITMSTVGYGDLVPNNTWGYVVGTTCIILGTLLVSYTIPVLVNHFLLYYAHADQLSMVKQLHRTAKRKIRNRKMSRYLQKALLNAKTLVNATITNVNNKT
;
A
#
# COMPACT_ATOMS: atom_id res chain seq x y z
N ARG A 1 -4.78 -8.77 -10.26
CA ARG A 1 -5.64 -9.95 -9.96
C ARG A 1 -5.11 -10.74 -8.76
N THR A 2 -3.79 -10.81 -8.55
CA THR A 2 -3.17 -11.42 -7.35
C THR A 2 -3.54 -10.71 -6.05
N THR A 3 -3.59 -9.38 -6.03
CA THR A 3 -3.85 -8.60 -4.80
C THR A 3 -5.19 -8.92 -4.11
N ILE A 4 -6.27 -9.10 -4.88
CA ILE A 4 -7.58 -9.46 -4.31
C ILE A 4 -7.55 -10.88 -3.74
N ALA A 5 -6.83 -11.80 -4.40
CA ALA A 5 -6.66 -13.16 -3.90
C ALA A 5 -5.85 -13.16 -2.59
N ASP A 6 -4.76 -12.41 -2.52
CA ASP A 6 -3.91 -12.32 -1.33
C ASP A 6 -4.67 -11.72 -0.13
N LEU A 7 -5.48 -10.68 -0.36
CA LEU A 7 -6.38 -10.12 0.66
C LEU A 7 -7.48 -11.11 1.07
N SER A 8 -8.07 -11.83 0.10
CA SER A 8 -9.11 -12.83 0.39
C SER A 8 -8.57 -13.99 1.23
N ILE A 9 -7.30 -14.37 1.03
CA ILE A 9 -6.63 -15.41 1.81
C ILE A 9 -6.46 -14.96 3.26
N ILE A 10 -6.10 -13.69 3.52
CA ILE A 10 -5.98 -13.16 4.90
C ILE A 10 -7.33 -13.21 5.61
N ILE A 11 -8.39 -12.72 4.96
CA ILE A 11 -9.74 -12.74 5.54
C ILE A 11 -10.19 -14.18 5.80
N LEU A 12 -9.97 -15.08 4.84
CA LEU A 12 -10.31 -16.50 4.96
C LEU A 12 -9.51 -17.18 6.07
N LEU A 13 -8.23 -16.83 6.27
CA LEU A 13 -7.38 -17.36 7.34
C LEU A 13 -7.91 -16.98 8.72
N ILE A 14 -8.33 -15.73 8.90
CA ILE A 14 -8.95 -15.26 10.15
C ILE A 14 -10.28 -15.99 10.40
N LEU A 15 -11.12 -16.15 9.38
CA LEU A 15 -12.40 -16.85 9.52
C LEU A 15 -12.24 -18.34 9.83
N VAL A 16 -11.33 -19.03 9.15
CA VAL A 16 -11.06 -20.46 9.38
C VAL A 16 -10.48 -20.69 10.78
N SER A 17 -9.56 -19.84 11.22
CA SER A 17 -8.99 -19.95 12.58
C SER A 17 -10.02 -19.68 13.67
N ALA A 18 -10.87 -18.65 13.51
CA ALA A 18 -11.99 -18.39 14.43
C ALA A 18 -12.99 -19.56 14.45
N LEU A 19 -13.28 -20.17 13.30
CA LEU A 19 -14.13 -21.36 13.24
C LEU A 19 -13.49 -22.56 13.93
N PHE A 20 -12.18 -22.77 13.75
CA PHE A 20 -11.44 -23.84 14.40
C PHE A 20 -11.46 -23.73 15.92
N PHE A 21 -11.12 -22.56 16.49
CA PHE A 21 -11.16 -22.35 17.93
C PHE A 21 -12.59 -22.31 18.47
N GLY A 22 -13.54 -21.76 17.71
CA GLY A 22 -14.96 -21.74 18.05
C GLY A 22 -15.59 -23.13 18.09
N ALA A 23 -15.20 -24.03 17.19
CA ALA A 23 -15.59 -25.43 17.24
C ALA A 23 -14.90 -26.17 18.40
N ALA A 24 -13.61 -25.90 18.65
CA ALA A 24 -12.87 -26.53 19.74
C ALA A 24 -13.51 -26.21 21.11
N ILE A 25 -13.92 -24.95 21.34
CA ILE A 25 -14.56 -24.57 22.60
C ILE A 25 -15.96 -25.15 22.75
N TYR A 26 -16.72 -25.27 21.66
CA TYR A 26 -18.04 -25.92 21.63
C TYR A 26 -17.99 -27.38 22.13
N PHE A 27 -16.96 -28.14 21.76
CA PHE A 27 -16.81 -29.52 22.21
C PHE A 27 -16.34 -29.66 23.66
N VAL A 28 -15.69 -28.63 24.22
CA VAL A 28 -15.04 -28.71 25.54
C VAL A 28 -15.88 -28.06 26.64
N ASP A 29 -16.74 -27.10 26.29
CA ASP A 29 -17.53 -26.32 27.22
C ASP A 29 -18.98 -26.18 26.77
N SER A 30 -19.91 -26.66 27.60
CA SER A 30 -21.36 -26.63 27.34
C SER A 30 -21.97 -25.23 27.43
N THR A 31 -21.21 -24.22 27.88
CA THR A 31 -21.62 -22.81 27.86
C THR A 31 -21.91 -22.34 26.42
N PHE A 32 -21.22 -22.92 25.44
CA PHE A 32 -21.42 -22.63 24.02
C PHE A 32 -22.45 -23.61 23.44
N SER A 33 -23.73 -23.21 23.46
CA SER A 33 -24.84 -24.09 23.01
C SER A 33 -24.83 -24.36 21.50
N ASP A 34 -24.25 -23.46 20.70
CA ASP A 34 -24.27 -23.49 19.25
C ASP A 34 -22.89 -23.15 18.68
N ILE A 35 -22.50 -23.80 17.57
CA ILE A 35 -21.23 -23.53 16.88
C ILE A 35 -21.07 -22.03 16.51
N PRO A 36 -22.11 -21.32 16.03
CA PRO A 36 -22.01 -19.88 15.77
C PRO A 36 -21.67 -19.03 17.00
N LYS A 37 -22.09 -19.43 18.21
CA LYS A 37 -21.72 -18.72 19.45
C LYS A 37 -20.24 -18.91 19.79
N GLY A 38 -19.72 -20.13 19.62
CA GLY A 38 -18.29 -20.40 19.74
C GLY A 38 -17.47 -19.62 18.72
N PHE A 39 -17.93 -19.53 17.47
CA PHE A 39 -17.31 -18.71 16.42
C PHE A 39 -17.27 -17.22 16.78
N TRP A 40 -18.39 -16.67 17.28
CA TRP A 40 -18.44 -15.28 17.75
C TRP A 40 -17.42 -15.03 18.86
N TRP A 41 -17.39 -15.89 19.87
CA TRP A 41 -16.43 -15.81 20.97
C TRP A 41 -14.97 -15.87 20.49
N ALA A 42 -14.64 -16.85 19.63
CA ALA A 42 -13.29 -16.97 19.10
C ALA A 42 -12.87 -15.72 18.30
N LEU A 43 -13.78 -15.16 17.49
CA LEU A 43 -13.52 -13.96 16.70
C LEU A 43 -13.23 -12.73 17.59
N ILE A 44 -14.02 -12.51 18.64
CA ILE A 44 -13.83 -11.37 19.57
C ILE A 44 -12.60 -11.55 20.47
N THR A 45 -12.25 -12.80 20.83
CA THR A 45 -11.08 -13.11 21.64
C THR A 45 -9.79 -12.93 20.84
N MET A 46 -9.72 -13.45 19.61
CA MET A 46 -8.55 -13.33 18.74
C MET A 46 -8.29 -11.88 18.30
N SER A 47 -9.34 -11.09 18.15
CA SER A 47 -9.25 -9.65 17.87
C SER A 47 -8.98 -8.80 19.12
N THR A 48 -8.81 -9.42 20.30
CA THR A 48 -8.54 -8.76 21.59
C THR A 48 -9.65 -7.80 22.05
N VAL A 49 -10.85 -7.88 21.47
CA VAL A 49 -12.01 -7.06 21.88
C VAL A 49 -12.57 -7.58 23.21
N GLY A 50 -12.83 -8.89 23.29
CA GLY A 50 -13.19 -9.58 24.54
C GLY A 50 -14.38 -8.96 25.29
N TYR A 51 -15.57 -8.90 24.67
CA TYR A 51 -16.78 -8.35 25.31
C TYR A 51 -17.15 -9.01 26.64
N GLY A 52 -16.80 -10.29 26.81
CA GLY A 52 -17.11 -11.05 28.03
C GLY A 52 -18.57 -11.49 28.13
N ASP A 53 -19.33 -11.40 27.05
CA ASP A 53 -20.71 -11.91 26.92
C ASP A 53 -20.78 -13.44 26.98
N LEU A 54 -19.77 -14.10 26.42
CA LEU A 54 -19.54 -15.53 26.53
C LEU A 54 -18.12 -15.76 27.04
N VAL A 55 -17.98 -16.61 28.05
CA VAL A 55 -16.69 -17.00 28.61
C VAL A 55 -16.73 -18.48 28.98
N PRO A 56 -15.63 -19.22 28.77
CA PRO A 56 -15.55 -20.60 29.22
C PRO A 56 -15.69 -20.66 30.75
N ASN A 57 -16.50 -21.60 31.21
CA ASN A 57 -16.75 -21.85 32.63
C ASN A 57 -16.00 -23.12 33.10
N ASN A 58 -15.54 -23.97 32.17
CA ASN A 58 -14.84 -25.21 32.45
C ASN A 58 -13.31 -25.02 32.48
N THR A 59 -12.61 -25.77 33.34
CA THR A 59 -11.12 -25.77 33.42
C THR A 59 -10.48 -26.06 32.06
N TRP A 60 -11.03 -27.02 31.32
CA TRP A 60 -10.58 -27.34 29.97
C TRP A 60 -10.89 -26.23 28.95
N GLY A 61 -11.98 -25.49 29.15
CA GLY A 61 -12.34 -24.34 28.34
C GLY A 61 -11.32 -23.20 28.50
N TYR A 62 -10.79 -22.99 29.71
CA TYR A 62 -9.70 -22.03 29.94
C TYR A 62 -8.40 -22.43 29.24
N VAL A 63 -8.07 -23.73 29.15
CA VAL A 63 -6.89 -24.19 28.40
C VAL A 63 -7.05 -23.92 26.90
N VAL A 64 -8.24 -24.18 26.34
CA VAL A 64 -8.54 -23.85 24.94
C VAL A 64 -8.52 -22.33 24.73
N GLY A 65 -9.09 -21.55 25.66
CA GLY A 65 -9.12 -20.09 25.59
C GLY A 65 -7.74 -19.45 25.66
N THR A 66 -6.86 -19.90 26.56
CA THR A 66 -5.47 -19.43 26.62
C THR A 66 -4.70 -19.77 25.35
N THR A 67 -4.89 -20.98 24.82
CA THR A 67 -4.31 -21.39 23.53
C THR A 67 -4.84 -20.54 22.37
N CYS A 68 -6.14 -20.23 22.35
CA CYS A 68 -6.78 -19.34 21.38
C CYS A 68 -6.20 -17.93 21.42
N ILE A 69 -6.00 -17.35 22.61
CA ILE A 69 -5.39 -16.03 22.78
C ILE A 69 -3.96 -16.05 22.22
N ILE A 70 -3.13 -17.02 22.61
CA ILE A 70 -1.72 -17.05 22.17
C ILE A 70 -1.63 -17.29 20.66
N LEU A 71 -2.18 -18.40 20.16
CA LEU A 71 -2.04 -18.78 18.76
C LEU A 71 -2.85 -17.89 17.82
N GLY A 72 -4.06 -17.54 18.22
CA GLY A 72 -4.96 -16.72 17.42
C GLY A 72 -4.49 -15.27 17.30
N THR A 73 -4.03 -14.66 18.40
CA THR A 73 -3.47 -13.30 18.32
C THR A 73 -2.14 -13.28 17.56
N LEU A 74 -1.27 -14.30 17.70
CA LEU A 74 -0.06 -14.40 16.88
C LEU A 74 -0.37 -14.50 15.38
N LEU A 75 -1.40 -15.26 15.02
CA LEU A 75 -1.86 -15.38 13.64
C LEU A 75 -2.35 -14.02 13.11
N VAL A 76 -3.22 -13.33 13.84
CA VAL A 76 -3.72 -12.01 13.45
C VAL A 76 -2.55 -11.01 13.34
N SER A 77 -1.64 -11.02 14.32
CA SER A 77 -0.45 -10.16 14.34
C SER A 77 0.44 -10.39 13.11
N TYR A 78 0.63 -11.63 12.66
CA TYR A 78 1.36 -11.96 11.44
C TYR A 78 0.66 -11.45 10.16
N THR A 79 -0.67 -11.49 10.12
CA THR A 79 -1.42 -11.05 8.93
C THR A 79 -1.43 -9.53 8.72
N ILE A 80 -1.29 -8.74 9.78
CA ILE A 80 -1.36 -7.27 9.69
C ILE A 80 -0.21 -6.69 8.84
N PRO A 81 1.08 -7.02 9.05
CA PRO A 81 2.17 -6.55 8.18
C PRO A 81 2.01 -6.94 6.71
N VAL A 82 1.49 -8.15 6.44
CA VAL A 82 1.24 -8.61 5.06
C VAL A 82 0.18 -7.74 4.39
N LEU A 83 -0.91 -7.44 5.11
CA LEU A 83 -1.97 -6.54 4.67
C LEU A 83 -1.42 -5.12 4.41
N VAL A 84 -0.65 -4.57 5.35
CA VAL A 84 -0.05 -3.25 5.23
C VAL A 84 0.89 -3.17 4.04
N ASN A 85 1.75 -4.17 3.82
CA ASN A 85 2.65 -4.19 2.67
C ASN A 85 1.89 -4.18 1.34
N HIS A 86 0.75 -4.88 1.26
CA HIS A 86 -0.12 -4.86 0.10
C HIS A 86 -0.68 -3.46 -0.19
N PHE A 87 -1.11 -2.74 0.84
CA PHE A 87 -1.54 -1.36 0.70
C PHE A 87 -0.39 -0.43 0.32
N LEU A 88 0.78 -0.57 0.95
CA LEU A 88 1.97 0.23 0.63
C LEU A 88 2.40 0.04 -0.82
N LEU A 89 2.37 -1.19 -1.35
CA LEU A 89 2.61 -1.47 -2.76
C LEU A 89 1.60 -0.77 -3.67
N TYR A 90 0.32 -0.81 -3.32
CA TYR A 90 -0.73 -0.10 -4.04
C TYR A 90 -0.50 1.43 -4.05
N TYR A 91 -0.22 2.02 -2.90
CA TYR A 91 0.08 3.46 -2.78
C TYR A 91 1.36 3.84 -3.52
N ALA A 92 2.42 3.04 -3.42
CA ALA A 92 3.66 3.25 -4.15
C ALA A 92 3.42 3.24 -5.67
N HIS A 93 2.61 2.30 -6.18
CA HIS A 93 2.27 2.27 -7.61
C HIS A 93 1.47 3.50 -8.06
N ALA A 94 0.53 3.96 -7.23
CA ALA A 94 -0.22 5.19 -7.50
C ALA A 94 0.70 6.42 -7.55
N ASP A 95 1.67 6.51 -6.63
CA ASP A 95 2.59 7.64 -6.57
C ASP A 95 3.67 7.62 -7.67
N GLN A 96 4.18 6.43 -8.02
CA GLN A 96 5.11 6.27 -9.15
C GLN A 96 4.53 6.81 -10.46
N LEU A 97 3.23 6.59 -10.70
CA LEU A 97 2.55 7.11 -11.89
C LEU A 97 2.49 8.65 -11.89
N SER A 98 2.35 9.25 -10.71
CA SER A 98 2.38 10.71 -10.51
C SER A 98 3.79 11.26 -10.81
N MET A 99 4.83 10.59 -10.30
CA MET A 99 6.23 10.96 -10.46
C MET A 99 6.70 10.84 -11.92
N VAL A 100 6.33 9.76 -12.62
CA VAL A 100 6.65 9.57 -14.05
C VAL A 100 6.04 10.69 -14.89
N LYS A 101 4.81 11.13 -14.60
CA LYS A 101 4.18 12.27 -15.28
C LYS A 101 4.96 13.57 -15.04
N GLN A 102 5.42 13.82 -13.82
CA GLN A 102 6.25 14.99 -13.51
C GLN A 102 7.62 14.95 -14.18
N LEU A 103 8.26 13.78 -14.19
CA LEU A 103 9.53 13.55 -14.87
C LEU A 103 9.38 13.79 -16.38
N HIS A 104 8.29 13.31 -16.99
CA HIS A 104 8.04 13.54 -18.41
C HIS A 104 7.82 15.04 -18.72
N ARG A 105 7.09 15.77 -17.87
CA ARG A 105 6.89 17.23 -17.99
C ARG A 105 8.22 17.99 -17.89
N THR A 106 9.06 17.65 -16.92
CA THR A 106 10.37 18.30 -16.73
C THR A 106 11.34 17.97 -17.87
N ALA A 107 11.39 16.71 -18.31
CA ALA A 107 12.18 16.29 -19.47
C ALA A 107 11.76 17.04 -20.75
N LYS A 108 10.45 17.16 -21.01
CA LYS A 108 9.91 17.90 -22.17
C LYS A 108 10.28 19.39 -22.11
N ARG A 109 10.21 20.01 -20.92
CA ARG A 109 10.65 21.41 -20.71
C ARG A 109 12.14 21.59 -21.00
N LYS A 110 12.98 20.64 -20.56
CA LYS A 110 14.44 20.66 -20.80
C LYS A 110 14.77 20.55 -22.29
N ILE A 111 14.09 19.66 -23.04
CA ILE A 111 14.25 19.53 -24.49
C ILE A 111 13.83 20.82 -25.21
N ARG A 112 12.68 21.42 -24.84
CA ARG A 112 12.21 22.68 -25.41
C ARG A 112 13.20 23.82 -25.17
N ASN A 113 13.70 23.96 -23.94
CA ASN A 113 14.69 24.99 -23.61
C ASN A 113 16.01 24.79 -24.38
N ARG A 114 16.48 23.55 -24.56
CA ARG A 114 17.66 23.25 -25.38
C ARG A 114 17.46 23.59 -26.86
N LYS A 115 16.27 23.31 -27.42
CA LYS A 115 15.94 23.76 -28.78
C LYS A 115 15.94 25.28 -28.88
N MET A 116 15.26 25.96 -27.94
CA MET A 116 15.19 27.43 -27.88
C MET A 116 16.59 28.05 -27.80
N SER A 117 17.46 27.55 -26.93
CA SER A 117 18.84 28.05 -26.79
C SER A 117 19.63 27.94 -28.10
N ARG A 118 19.42 26.86 -28.89
CA ARG A 118 20.03 26.74 -30.23
C ARG A 118 19.48 27.77 -31.23
N TYR A 119 18.17 28.06 -31.20
CA TYR A 119 17.59 29.12 -32.05
C TYR A 119 18.14 30.50 -31.67
N LEU A 120 18.22 30.80 -30.37
CA LEU A 120 18.78 32.04 -29.87
C LEU A 120 20.25 32.18 -30.28
N GLN A 121 21.06 31.13 -30.16
CA GLN A 121 22.45 31.16 -30.63
C GLN A 121 22.56 31.45 -32.13
N LYS A 122 21.72 30.82 -32.97
CA LYS A 122 21.69 31.10 -34.42
C LYS A 122 21.27 32.53 -34.73
N ALA A 123 20.25 33.05 -34.05
CA ALA A 123 19.79 34.42 -34.22
C ALA A 123 20.87 35.43 -33.81
N LEU A 124 21.58 35.18 -32.71
CA LEU A 124 22.70 36.01 -32.26
C LEU A 124 23.87 36.00 -33.26
N LEU A 125 24.19 34.84 -33.84
CA LEU A 125 25.21 34.72 -34.88
C LEU A 125 24.85 35.57 -36.11
N ASN A 126 23.60 35.46 -36.59
CA ASN A 126 23.12 36.24 -37.73
C ASN A 126 23.10 37.75 -37.44
N ALA A 127 22.72 38.16 -36.22
CA ALA A 127 22.77 39.57 -35.83
C ALA A 127 24.21 40.10 -35.84
N LYS A 128 25.18 39.32 -35.33
CA LYS A 128 26.61 39.70 -35.36
C LYS A 128 27.12 39.86 -36.79
N THR A 129 26.76 38.97 -37.71
CA THR A 129 27.20 39.07 -39.11
C THR A 129 26.60 40.29 -39.81
N LEU A 130 25.32 40.59 -39.56
CA LEU A 130 24.67 41.80 -40.07
C LEU A 130 25.32 43.08 -39.55
N VAL A 131 25.60 43.16 -38.24
CA VAL A 131 26.29 44.31 -37.65
C VAL A 131 27.69 44.49 -38.25
N ASN A 132 28.46 43.41 -38.38
CA ASN A 132 29.78 43.48 -39.00
C ASN A 132 29.72 43.93 -40.46
N ALA A 133 28.74 43.47 -41.24
CA ALA A 133 28.53 43.87 -42.63
C ALA A 133 28.14 45.35 -42.77
N THR A 134 27.37 45.88 -41.82
CA THR A 134 27.04 47.31 -41.77
C THR A 134 28.27 48.15 -41.43
N ILE A 135 29.08 47.73 -40.44
CA ILE A 135 30.31 48.43 -40.05
C ILE A 135 31.32 48.49 -41.20
N THR A 136 31.54 47.38 -41.93
CA THR A 136 32.44 47.38 -43.10
C THR A 136 31.92 48.25 -44.24
N ASN A 137 30.62 48.28 -44.50
CA ASN A 137 30.04 49.18 -45.50
C ASN A 137 30.18 50.66 -45.13
N VAL A 138 30.08 51.00 -43.84
CA VAL A 138 30.32 52.38 -43.37
C VAL A 138 31.79 52.75 -43.52
N ASN A 139 32.71 51.88 -43.12
CA ASN A 139 34.15 52.15 -43.16
C ASN A 139 34.72 52.24 -44.58
N ASN A 140 34.08 51.59 -45.56
CA ASN A 140 34.47 51.65 -46.98
C ASN A 140 33.85 52.86 -47.72
N LYS A 141 32.98 53.64 -47.06
CA LYS A 141 32.37 54.87 -47.57
C LYS A 141 33.02 56.16 -47.03
N THR A 142 33.96 56.03 -46.09
CA THR A 142 34.83 57.09 -45.56
C THR A 142 36.24 56.91 -46.10
#